data_AF-A0A0K8W2K0-F1
#
_entry.id   AF-A0A0K8W2K0-F1
#
_cell.length_a   1.000
_cell.length_b   1.000
_cell.length_c   1.000
_cell.angle_alpha   90.00
_cell.angle_beta   90.00
_cell.angle_gamma   90.00
#
_symmetry.space_group_name_H-M   'P 1'
#
loop_
_entity.id
_entity.type
_entity.pdbx_description
1 polymer ?
#
loop_
_entity_poly.entity_id
_entity_poly.type
_entity_poly.pdbx_seq_one_letter_code
_entity_poly.pdbx_strand_id
1 'polypeptide(L)'
;SIKPVQLVTQIRMCGIFAYLNYLTPKSRHEVLDLLLNGLKRLEYRGYDSTGVAIDSPQANDIVMVKRCGKVKVLEDAIAEHFSGKEYDEPVMTHVGIAHTRWATHGVPCETNSHPQRSDDENSFVVVHNGIVTNYKDVKTFLEKRGYIFESDTDTEVIAKLVHHLWKKHPGYSFRELVEQVIQQLEGAFAIAIKSKHFPGECVASRRGSPLLVGIKTKTRLSTDHIPILYGKDEKSPQT
;
A
#
# COMPACT_ATOMS: atom_id res chain seq x y z
N SER A 1 37.73 -30.19 -11.09
CA SER A 1 36.53 -29.68 -11.78
C SER A 1 35.59 -29.13 -10.74
N ILE A 2 35.62 -27.82 -10.49
CA ILE A 2 34.82 -27.15 -9.46
C ILE A 2 33.51 -26.73 -10.13
N LYS A 3 32.39 -27.34 -9.75
CA LYS A 3 31.07 -26.92 -10.22
C LYS A 3 30.72 -25.58 -9.56
N PRO A 4 30.22 -24.58 -10.32
CA PRO A 4 29.76 -23.34 -9.73
C PRO A 4 28.50 -23.63 -8.90
N VAL A 5 28.53 -23.24 -7.63
CA VAL A 5 27.33 -23.17 -6.80
C VAL A 5 26.50 -22.01 -7.35
N GLN A 6 25.46 -22.32 -8.12
CA GLN A 6 24.38 -21.37 -8.37
C GLN A 6 23.69 -21.11 -7.04
N LEU A 7 24.14 -20.07 -6.33
CA LEU A 7 23.35 -19.38 -5.32
C LEU A 7 22.18 -18.73 -6.08
N VAL A 8 21.15 -19.52 -6.36
CA VAL A 8 19.81 -18.99 -6.59
C VAL A 8 19.40 -18.40 -5.26
N THR A 9 19.72 -17.13 -5.05
CA THR A 9 19.05 -16.31 -4.04
C THR A 9 17.59 -16.31 -4.48
N GLN A 10 16.81 -17.25 -3.94
CA GLN A 10 15.38 -17.25 -4.07
C GLN A 10 14.91 -15.92 -3.53
N ILE A 11 14.64 -14.98 -4.43
CA ILE A 11 14.34 -13.60 -4.06
C ILE A 11 13.05 -13.68 -3.26
N ARG A 12 13.16 -13.52 -1.93
CA ARG A 12 12.00 -13.40 -1.03
C ARG A 12 11.27 -12.15 -1.45
N MET A 13 10.17 -12.28 -2.18
CA MET A 13 9.49 -11.14 -2.76
C MET A 13 8.04 -11.16 -2.32
N CYS A 14 7.61 -10.13 -1.62
CA CYS A 14 6.19 -9.88 -1.51
C CYS A 14 5.64 -9.39 -2.88
N GLY A 15 4.33 -9.35 -3.05
CA GLY A 15 3.66 -8.79 -4.23
C GLY A 15 2.75 -7.64 -3.87
N ILE A 16 2.97 -6.46 -4.48
CA ILE A 16 2.04 -5.32 -4.43
C ILE A 16 1.23 -5.31 -5.72
N PHE A 17 -0.08 -5.13 -5.59
CA PHE A 17 -0.94 -4.79 -6.72
C PHE A 17 -1.92 -3.70 -6.31
N ALA A 18 -2.13 -2.71 -7.17
CA ALA A 18 -3.12 -1.67 -6.96
C ALA A 18 -3.89 -1.45 -8.26
N TYR A 19 -5.17 -1.13 -8.14
CA TYR A 19 -6.03 -0.79 -9.26
C TYR A 19 -6.74 0.52 -8.98
N LEU A 20 -6.66 1.44 -9.93
CA LEU A 20 -7.31 2.73 -9.89
C LEU A 20 -8.12 2.88 -11.19
N ASN A 21 -9.45 2.94 -11.07
CA ASN A 21 -10.29 3.44 -12.14
C ASN A 21 -10.54 4.94 -11.94
N TYR A 22 -10.44 5.72 -13.00
CA TYR A 22 -10.71 7.16 -13.02
C TYR A 22 -11.60 7.46 -14.21
N LEU A 23 -12.76 8.06 -13.93
CA LEU A 23 -13.83 8.32 -14.91
C LEU A 23 -14.18 7.10 -15.77
N THR A 24 -13.99 5.91 -15.22
CA THR A 24 -14.29 4.62 -15.85
C THR A 24 -15.12 3.82 -14.85
N PRO A 25 -16.45 3.76 -15.02
CA PRO A 25 -17.33 3.10 -14.07
C PRO A 25 -16.90 1.65 -13.83
N LYS A 26 -16.68 1.31 -12.56
CA LYS A 26 -16.42 -0.05 -12.09
C LYS A 26 -17.14 -0.26 -10.77
N SER A 27 -17.77 -1.42 -10.59
CA SER A 27 -18.27 -1.80 -9.26
C SER A 27 -17.11 -2.17 -8.34
N ARG A 28 -17.37 -2.19 -7.03
CA ARG A 28 -16.37 -2.62 -6.05
C ARG A 28 -16.03 -4.10 -6.19
N HIS A 29 -17.01 -4.94 -6.56
CA HIS A 29 -16.75 -6.34 -6.92
C HIS A 29 -15.82 -6.47 -8.12
N GLU A 30 -16.05 -5.71 -9.20
CA GLU A 30 -15.14 -5.73 -10.35
C GLU A 30 -13.73 -5.28 -9.96
N VAL A 31 -13.59 -4.30 -9.06
CA VAL A 31 -12.29 -3.90 -8.52
C VAL A 31 -11.66 -5.04 -7.70
N LEU A 32 -12.40 -5.67 -6.79
CA LEU A 32 -11.93 -6.78 -5.97
C LEU A 32 -11.45 -7.96 -6.84
N ASP A 33 -12.19 -8.30 -7.89
CA ASP A 33 -11.81 -9.34 -8.85
C ASP A 33 -10.50 -8.99 -9.57
N LEU A 34 -10.31 -7.74 -9.98
CA LEU A 34 -9.07 -7.28 -10.58
C LEU A 34 -7.90 -7.35 -9.60
N LEU A 35 -8.12 -6.97 -8.33
CA LEU A 35 -7.11 -7.08 -7.28
C LEU A 35 -6.73 -8.54 -7.02
N LEU A 36 -7.70 -9.44 -6.87
CA LEU A 36 -7.50 -10.87 -6.67
C LEU A 36 -6.74 -11.50 -7.85
N ASN A 37 -7.13 -11.18 -9.08
CA ASN A 37 -6.41 -11.65 -10.26
C ASN A 37 -4.97 -11.12 -10.33
N GLY A 38 -4.75 -9.88 -9.88
CA GLY A 38 -3.42 -9.31 -9.69
C GLY A 38 -2.60 -10.12 -8.67
N LEU A 39 -3.17 -10.43 -7.50
CA LEU A 39 -2.52 -11.21 -6.46
C LEU A 39 -2.22 -12.65 -6.90
N LYS A 40 -3.14 -13.33 -7.60
CA LYS A 40 -2.92 -14.68 -8.15
C LYS A 40 -1.69 -14.72 -9.06
N ARG A 41 -1.43 -13.66 -9.83
CA ARG A 41 -0.23 -13.53 -10.67
C ARG A 41 1.05 -13.26 -9.88
N LEU A 42 0.95 -12.82 -8.63
CA LEU A 42 2.08 -12.50 -7.75
C LEU A 42 2.31 -13.54 -6.65
N GLU A 43 1.39 -14.50 -6.46
CA GLU A 43 1.42 -15.50 -5.38
C GLU A 43 2.71 -16.35 -5.39
N TYR A 44 3.32 -16.58 -6.56
CA TYR A 44 4.61 -17.28 -6.66
C TYR A 44 5.75 -16.57 -5.91
N ARG A 45 5.58 -15.28 -5.59
CA ARG A 45 6.56 -14.48 -4.86
C ARG A 45 6.38 -14.62 -3.34
N GLY A 46 5.15 -14.68 -2.86
CA GLY A 46 4.80 -14.78 -1.43
C GLY A 46 3.39 -15.28 -1.20
N TYR A 47 3.21 -16.13 -0.19
CA TYR A 47 1.95 -16.84 0.08
C TYR A 47 1.70 -17.12 1.56
N ASP A 48 2.48 -16.50 2.45
CA ASP A 48 2.32 -16.67 3.91
C ASP A 48 1.05 -15.96 4.40
N SER A 49 0.72 -14.82 3.77
CA SER A 49 -0.53 -14.11 4.03
C SER A 49 -0.87 -13.12 2.92
N THR A 50 -2.13 -12.68 2.88
CA THR A 50 -2.65 -11.81 1.82
C THR A 50 -3.69 -10.83 2.37
N GLY A 51 -3.90 -9.72 1.68
CA GLY A 51 -4.96 -8.77 2.04
C GLY A 51 -5.26 -7.72 0.99
N VAL A 52 -6.42 -7.07 1.13
CA VAL A 52 -6.89 -5.97 0.29
C VAL A 52 -7.44 -4.81 1.14
N ALA A 53 -7.41 -3.61 0.58
CA ALA A 53 -8.17 -2.45 1.05
C ALA A 53 -8.86 -1.74 -0.11
N ILE A 54 -10.15 -1.43 0.05
CA ILE A 54 -11.01 -0.75 -0.93
C ILE A 54 -11.84 0.34 -0.25
N ASP A 55 -12.50 1.21 -1.02
CA ASP A 55 -13.42 2.20 -0.44
C ASP A 55 -14.70 1.49 0.00
N SER A 56 -15.18 1.80 1.20
CA SER A 56 -16.49 1.38 1.67
C SER A 56 -17.59 1.98 0.78
N PRO A 57 -18.73 1.29 0.59
CA PRO A 57 -19.92 1.88 -0.02
C PRO A 57 -20.48 3.05 0.80
N GLN A 58 -20.30 3.02 2.12
CA GLN A 58 -20.76 4.07 3.03
C GLN A 58 -19.59 4.97 3.48
N ALA A 59 -19.82 6.30 3.43
CA ALA A 59 -19.06 7.32 4.17
C ALA A 59 -17.53 7.42 3.94
N ASN A 60 -17.04 7.58 2.71
CA ASN A 60 -15.60 7.84 2.41
C ASN A 60 -14.61 6.98 3.21
N ASP A 61 -15.02 5.81 3.68
CA ASP A 61 -14.25 5.02 4.62
C ASP A 61 -13.46 3.94 3.89
N ILE A 62 -12.48 3.35 4.56
CA ILE A 62 -11.68 2.26 4.01
C ILE A 62 -12.04 0.97 4.72
N VAL A 63 -12.42 -0.03 3.95
CA VAL A 63 -12.63 -1.40 4.43
C VAL A 63 -11.45 -2.27 3.99
N MET A 64 -10.98 -3.12 4.91
CA MET A 64 -9.86 -4.03 4.68
C MET A 64 -10.25 -5.46 5.02
N VAL A 65 -9.74 -6.41 4.24
CA VAL A 65 -9.83 -7.84 4.56
C VAL A 65 -8.44 -8.44 4.42
N LYS A 66 -7.99 -9.14 5.46
CA LYS A 66 -6.66 -9.75 5.55
C LYS A 66 -6.81 -11.19 6.00
N ARG A 67 -6.05 -12.11 5.41
CA ARG A 67 -6.06 -13.54 5.77
C ARG A 67 -4.65 -14.10 5.82
N CYS A 68 -4.40 -14.96 6.79
CA CYS A 68 -3.21 -15.79 6.81
C CYS A 68 -3.35 -16.92 5.76
N GLY A 69 -2.30 -17.16 4.98
CA GLY A 69 -2.29 -18.14 3.89
C GLY A 69 -2.41 -17.55 2.49
N LYS A 70 -2.65 -18.46 1.54
CA LYS A 70 -2.70 -18.23 0.09
C LYS A 70 -3.84 -17.29 -0.33
N VAL A 71 -3.76 -16.78 -1.55
CA VAL A 71 -4.77 -15.87 -2.14
C VAL A 71 -6.17 -16.49 -2.12
N LYS A 72 -6.27 -17.82 -2.21
CA LYS A 72 -7.57 -18.52 -2.15
C LYS A 72 -8.35 -18.24 -0.86
N VAL A 73 -7.67 -18.19 0.29
CA VAL A 73 -8.32 -17.91 1.59
C VAL A 73 -8.89 -16.49 1.63
N LEU A 74 -8.19 -15.54 1.00
CA LEU A 74 -8.67 -14.16 0.88
C LEU A 74 -9.84 -14.04 -0.11
N GLU A 75 -9.83 -14.79 -1.21
CA GLU A 75 -10.95 -14.85 -2.15
C GLU A 75 -12.24 -15.31 -1.45
N ASP A 76 -12.16 -16.37 -0.65
CA ASP A 76 -13.31 -16.88 0.10
C ASP A 76 -13.80 -15.85 1.14
N ALA A 77 -12.87 -15.20 1.85
CA ALA A 77 -13.20 -14.14 2.81
C ALA A 77 -13.85 -12.90 2.15
N ILE A 78 -13.43 -12.54 0.94
CA ILE A 78 -14.01 -11.45 0.16
C ILE A 78 -15.46 -11.79 -0.21
N ALA A 79 -15.73 -13.02 -0.67
CA ALA A 79 -17.08 -13.46 -1.01
C ALA A 79 -18.04 -13.40 0.20
N GLU A 80 -17.54 -13.65 1.41
CA GLU A 80 -18.31 -13.54 2.65
C GLU A 80 -18.54 -12.07 3.07
N HIS A 81 -17.47 -11.26 3.09
CA HIS A 81 -17.50 -9.90 3.67
C HIS A 81 -18.14 -8.86 2.75
N PHE A 82 -18.08 -9.07 1.43
CA PHE A 82 -18.56 -8.12 0.43
C PHE A 82 -19.76 -8.70 -0.32
N SER A 83 -20.86 -9.00 0.36
CA SER A 83 -22.04 -9.66 -0.25
C SER A 83 -23.24 -8.74 -0.50
N GLY A 84 -23.15 -7.46 -0.12
CA GLY A 84 -24.23 -6.47 -0.30
C GLY A 84 -24.32 -5.91 -1.72
N LYS A 85 -25.54 -5.54 -2.15
CA LYS A 85 -25.80 -4.95 -3.48
C LYS A 85 -25.07 -3.62 -3.69
N GLU A 86 -24.76 -2.91 -2.62
CA GLU A 86 -24.00 -1.66 -2.66
C GLU A 86 -22.56 -1.85 -3.19
N TYR A 87 -22.04 -3.08 -3.21
CA TYR A 87 -20.75 -3.41 -3.82
C TYR A 87 -20.82 -3.63 -5.34
N ASP A 88 -22.02 -3.83 -5.89
CA ASP A 88 -22.29 -3.93 -7.32
C ASP A 88 -22.51 -2.56 -7.98
N GLU A 89 -22.74 -1.50 -7.20
CA GLU A 89 -22.95 -0.16 -7.72
C GLU A 89 -21.67 0.40 -8.36
N PRO A 90 -21.71 0.82 -9.64
CA PRO A 90 -20.54 1.39 -10.30
C PRO A 90 -20.12 2.73 -9.70
N VAL A 91 -18.83 2.88 -9.43
CA VAL A 91 -18.21 4.13 -9.01
C VAL A 91 -17.29 4.67 -10.10
N MET A 92 -17.32 5.99 -10.32
CA MET A 92 -16.54 6.65 -11.37
C MET A 92 -15.04 6.61 -11.10
N THR A 93 -14.68 6.80 -9.83
CA THR A 93 -13.29 6.80 -9.36
C THR A 93 -13.20 5.96 -8.10
N HIS A 94 -12.24 5.03 -8.06
CA HIS A 94 -12.01 4.17 -6.92
C HIS A 94 -10.57 3.66 -6.91
N VAL A 95 -10.02 3.50 -5.71
CA VAL A 95 -8.65 2.98 -5.50
C VAL A 95 -8.73 1.71 -4.67
N GLY A 96 -8.23 0.61 -5.22
CA GLY A 96 -7.98 -0.62 -4.48
C GLY A 96 -6.49 -0.90 -4.35
N ILE A 97 -6.04 -1.32 -3.17
CA ILE A 97 -4.67 -1.82 -2.97
C ILE A 97 -4.72 -3.23 -2.38
N ALA A 98 -3.74 -4.05 -2.77
CA ALA A 98 -3.70 -5.46 -2.44
C ALA A 98 -2.24 -5.94 -2.24
N HIS A 99 -2.06 -6.94 -1.38
CA HIS A 99 -0.74 -7.48 -1.08
C HIS A 99 -0.73 -9.00 -0.90
N THR A 100 0.38 -9.60 -1.32
CA THR A 100 0.80 -10.96 -0.97
C THR A 100 2.12 -10.87 -0.21
N ARG A 101 2.20 -11.54 0.93
CA ARG A 101 3.31 -11.40 1.86
C ARG A 101 4.16 -12.67 1.94
N TRP A 102 5.46 -12.46 1.94
CA TRP A 102 6.47 -13.39 2.45
C TRP A 102 7.00 -12.78 3.75
N ALA A 103 6.78 -13.42 4.90
CA ALA A 103 7.07 -12.81 6.19
C ALA A 103 8.59 -12.66 6.43
N THR A 104 9.03 -11.44 6.77
CA THR A 104 10.42 -11.13 7.18
C THR A 104 10.49 -10.71 8.65
N HIS A 105 9.60 -9.82 9.09
CA HIS A 105 9.40 -9.42 10.50
C HIS A 105 8.01 -9.83 10.97
N GLY A 106 7.90 -10.42 12.16
CA GLY A 106 6.62 -10.89 12.70
C GLY A 106 6.11 -12.17 12.03
N VAL A 107 5.41 -12.99 12.81
CA VAL A 107 4.85 -14.26 12.33
C VAL A 107 3.74 -14.04 11.28
N PRO A 108 3.52 -14.98 10.35
CA PRO A 108 2.34 -14.96 9.48
C PRO A 108 1.05 -14.98 10.30
N CYS A 109 0.31 -13.87 10.30
CA CYS A 109 -1.01 -13.73 10.90
C CYS A 109 -1.76 -12.56 10.25
N GLU A 110 -3.06 -12.43 10.50
CA GLU A 110 -3.87 -11.34 9.93
C GLU A 110 -3.35 -9.95 10.34
N THR A 111 -2.96 -9.78 11.61
CA THR A 111 -2.41 -8.52 12.12
C THR A 111 -1.15 -8.07 11.37
N ASN A 112 -0.22 -9.01 11.12
CA ASN A 112 1.03 -8.74 10.40
C ASN A 112 0.86 -8.71 8.87
N SER A 113 -0.31 -9.09 8.36
CA SER A 113 -0.60 -9.00 6.92
C SER A 113 -0.80 -7.56 6.49
N HIS A 114 -0.44 -7.26 5.25
CA HIS A 114 -0.71 -5.96 4.65
C HIS A 114 -2.10 -5.98 3.98
N PRO A 115 -2.78 -4.83 3.85
CA PRO A 115 -2.33 -3.48 4.20
C PRO A 115 -2.18 -3.23 5.73
N GLN A 116 -1.16 -2.45 6.10
CA GLN A 116 -1.02 -1.92 7.47
C GLN A 116 -1.75 -0.58 7.59
N ARG A 117 -2.35 -0.28 8.75
CA ARG A 117 -3.18 0.92 8.98
C ARG A 117 -2.55 1.90 9.98
N SER A 118 -2.90 3.18 9.86
CA SER A 118 -2.44 4.24 10.77
C SER A 118 -3.19 4.29 12.10
N ASP A 119 -4.46 3.89 12.11
CA ASP A 119 -5.38 3.98 13.26
C ASP A 119 -6.56 3.04 13.03
N ASP A 120 -7.44 2.92 14.03
CA ASP A 120 -8.60 2.05 13.98
C ASP A 120 -9.62 2.44 12.90
N GLU A 121 -9.59 3.69 12.45
CA GLU A 121 -10.47 4.20 11.39
C GLU A 121 -9.81 4.17 10.00
N ASN A 122 -8.72 3.43 9.85
CA ASN A 122 -8.02 3.22 8.58
C ASN A 122 -7.66 4.53 7.84
N SER A 123 -7.31 5.59 8.57
CA SER A 123 -7.11 6.92 7.96
C SER A 123 -6.07 6.92 6.84
N PHE A 124 -5.00 6.14 7.02
CA PHE A 124 -4.01 5.80 6.01
C PHE A 124 -3.73 4.30 6.04
N VAL A 125 -3.67 3.69 4.86
CA VAL A 125 -3.35 2.27 4.69
C VAL A 125 -2.22 2.10 3.67
N VAL A 126 -1.29 1.18 3.93
CA VAL A 126 -0.09 0.97 3.12
C VAL A 126 0.17 -0.49 2.84
N VAL A 127 0.59 -0.78 1.61
CA VAL A 127 1.24 -2.04 1.23
C VAL A 127 2.71 -1.79 0.94
N HIS A 128 3.57 -2.70 1.36
CA HIS A 128 5.02 -2.52 1.36
C HIS A 128 5.76 -3.80 0.93
N ASN A 129 6.73 -3.63 0.04
CA ASN A 129 7.70 -4.63 -0.40
C ASN A 129 9.12 -4.15 -0.10
N GLY A 130 9.78 -4.75 0.89
CA GLY A 130 11.12 -4.36 1.28
C GLY A 130 11.32 -4.47 2.78
N ILE A 131 12.33 -3.77 3.29
CA ILE A 131 12.64 -3.68 4.71
C ILE A 131 12.97 -2.22 5.03
N VAL A 132 12.25 -1.66 6.01
CA VAL A 132 12.61 -0.39 6.66
C VAL A 132 13.63 -0.67 7.75
N THR A 133 14.90 -0.35 7.51
CA THR A 133 16.00 -0.77 8.42
C THR A 133 16.03 0.02 9.73
N ASN A 134 15.55 1.27 9.73
CA ASN A 134 15.47 2.13 10.90
C ASN A 134 14.08 2.13 11.57
N TYR A 135 13.25 1.09 11.34
CA TYR A 135 11.87 1.06 11.85
C TYR A 135 11.79 1.19 13.38
N LYS A 136 12.80 0.69 14.11
CA LYS A 136 12.84 0.80 15.58
C LYS A 136 12.90 2.25 16.05
N ASP A 137 13.73 3.07 15.41
CA ASP A 137 13.89 4.48 15.77
C ASP A 137 12.61 5.26 15.47
N VAL A 138 12.01 5.01 14.29
CA VAL A 138 10.73 5.62 13.90
C VAL A 138 9.60 5.17 14.83
N LYS A 139 9.55 3.89 15.20
CA LYS A 139 8.57 3.34 16.15
C LYS A 139 8.68 4.02 17.51
N THR A 140 9.88 4.08 18.09
CA THR A 140 10.12 4.77 19.37
C THR A 140 9.74 6.26 19.31
N PHE A 141 10.01 6.94 18.20
CA PHE A 141 9.61 8.34 18.00
C PHE A 141 8.08 8.52 18.01
N LEU A 142 7.35 7.61 17.37
CA LEU A 142 5.88 7.62 17.27
C LEU A 142 5.21 7.20 18.58
N GLU A 143 5.74 6.19 19.28
CA GLU A 143 5.25 5.76 20.60
C GLU A 143 5.32 6.92 21.61
N LYS A 144 6.42 7.69 21.62
CA LYS A 144 6.56 8.91 22.42
C LYS A 144 5.53 10.01 22.10
N ARG A 145 4.84 9.90 20.95
CA ARG A 145 3.78 10.81 20.50
C ARG A 145 2.38 10.21 20.68
N GLY A 146 2.26 9.10 21.40
CA GLY A 146 0.99 8.46 21.75
C GLY A 146 0.44 7.51 20.69
N TYR A 147 1.24 7.12 19.70
CA TYR A 147 0.84 6.07 18.75
C TYR A 147 0.96 4.69 19.39
N ILE A 148 -0.10 3.89 19.25
CA ILE A 148 -0.14 2.48 19.64
C ILE A 148 0.13 1.64 18.39
N PHE A 149 1.04 0.68 18.50
CA PHE A 149 1.33 -0.27 17.43
C PHE A 149 0.62 -1.60 17.68
N GLU A 150 0.03 -2.15 16.63
CA GLU A 150 -0.72 -3.42 16.70
C GLU A 150 0.05 -4.61 16.11
N SER A 151 1.02 -4.35 15.23
CA SER A 151 1.77 -5.37 14.51
C SER A 151 3.26 -5.40 14.91
N ASP A 152 3.90 -6.51 14.56
CA ASP A 152 5.36 -6.69 14.69
C ASP A 152 6.11 -6.32 13.41
N THR A 153 5.42 -5.68 12.45
CA THR A 153 5.99 -5.39 11.14
C THR A 153 6.72 -4.06 11.12
N ASP A 154 7.81 -4.00 10.36
CA ASP A 154 8.48 -2.74 10.02
C ASP A 154 7.59 -1.84 9.15
N THR A 155 6.59 -2.39 8.46
CA THR A 155 5.66 -1.65 7.60
C THR A 155 4.73 -0.70 8.37
N GLU A 156 4.29 -1.06 9.58
CA GLU A 156 3.29 -0.26 10.32
C GLU A 156 3.80 1.16 10.64
N VAL A 157 5.11 1.32 10.83
CA VAL A 157 5.71 2.64 11.07
C VAL A 157 5.46 3.59 9.91
N ILE A 158 5.34 3.09 8.67
CA ILE A 158 5.05 3.91 7.49
C ILE A 158 3.64 4.49 7.60
N ALA A 159 2.63 3.66 7.89
CA ALA A 159 1.24 4.11 8.01
C ALA A 159 1.09 5.15 9.13
N LYS A 160 1.68 4.84 10.29
CA LYS A 160 1.64 5.69 11.48
C LYS A 160 2.40 7.02 11.26
N LEU A 161 3.52 7.00 10.54
CA LEU A 161 4.30 8.19 10.22
C LEU A 161 3.57 9.11 9.23
N VAL A 162 2.94 8.57 8.18
CA VAL A 162 2.12 9.36 7.23
C VAL A 162 1.03 10.10 8.00
N HIS A 163 0.30 9.41 8.88
CA HIS A 163 -0.75 10.02 9.70
C HIS A 163 -0.20 11.07 10.68
N HIS A 164 0.98 10.85 11.26
CA HIS A 164 1.62 11.86 12.10
C HIS A 164 1.92 13.15 11.33
N LEU A 165 2.48 13.03 10.13
CA LEU A 165 2.81 14.18 9.29
C LEU A 165 1.54 14.89 8.78
N TRP A 166 0.50 14.14 8.41
CA TRP A 166 -0.79 14.71 8.02
C TRP A 166 -1.39 15.57 9.14
N LYS A 167 -1.39 15.06 10.39
CA LYS A 167 -1.85 15.83 11.56
C LYS A 167 -1.03 17.11 11.80
N LYS A 168 0.27 17.09 11.51
CA LYS A 168 1.16 18.24 11.70
C LYS A 168 1.10 19.26 10.56
N HIS A 169 0.78 18.83 9.35
CA HIS A 169 0.84 19.63 8.14
C HIS A 169 -0.47 19.52 7.35
N PRO A 170 -1.58 20.11 7.85
CA PRO A 170 -2.92 19.96 7.24
C PRO A 170 -3.05 20.56 5.82
N GLY A 171 -2.05 21.31 5.34
CA GLY A 171 -2.03 21.87 3.99
C GLY A 171 -1.24 21.05 2.97
N TYR A 172 -0.57 19.98 3.37
CA TYR A 172 0.22 19.18 2.44
C TYR A 172 -0.66 18.32 1.53
N SER A 173 -0.30 18.28 0.25
CA SER A 173 -0.87 17.32 -0.69
C SER A 173 -0.48 15.90 -0.29
N PHE A 174 -1.22 14.89 -0.79
CA PHE A 174 -0.89 13.50 -0.47
C PHE A 174 0.54 13.13 -0.91
N ARG A 175 0.94 13.56 -2.12
CA ARG A 175 2.32 13.46 -2.61
C ARG A 175 3.34 14.03 -1.62
N GLU A 176 3.14 15.27 -1.15
CA GLU A 176 4.07 15.96 -0.24
C GLU A 176 4.20 15.22 1.09
N LEU A 177 3.10 14.69 1.63
CA LEU A 177 3.14 13.86 2.83
C LEU A 177 4.00 12.62 2.64
N VAL A 178 3.81 11.89 1.53
CA VAL A 178 4.60 10.69 1.26
C VAL A 178 6.07 11.03 0.97
N GLU A 179 6.36 12.17 0.35
CA GLU A 179 7.73 12.67 0.17
C GLU A 179 8.43 12.88 1.52
N GLN A 180 7.76 13.51 2.48
CA GLN A 180 8.30 13.69 3.83
C GLN A 180 8.51 12.36 4.55
N VAL A 181 7.59 11.40 4.37
CA VAL A 181 7.71 10.05 4.95
C VAL A 181 8.96 9.35 4.43
N ILE A 182 9.14 9.27 3.11
CA ILE A 182 10.25 8.51 2.51
C ILE A 182 11.63 9.11 2.82
N GLN A 183 11.70 10.40 3.16
CA GLN A 183 12.94 11.05 3.64
C GLN A 183 13.37 10.55 5.02
N GLN A 184 12.43 10.11 5.86
CA GLN A 184 12.71 9.58 7.21
C GLN A 184 12.96 8.07 7.22
N LEU A 185 12.64 7.36 6.13
CA LEU A 185 12.80 5.91 6.04
C LEU A 185 14.22 5.56 5.55
N GLU A 186 14.81 4.52 6.13
CA GLU A 186 16.05 3.88 5.66
C GLU A 186 15.78 2.48 5.10
N GLY A 187 16.71 1.97 4.29
CA GLY A 187 16.59 0.66 3.65
C GLY A 187 15.94 0.70 2.26
N ALA A 188 15.39 -0.44 1.84
CA ALA A 188 14.81 -0.63 0.52
C ALA A 188 13.30 -0.90 0.64
N PHE A 189 12.49 -0.22 -0.14
CA PHE A 189 11.04 -0.34 -0.11
C PHE A 189 10.42 -0.05 -1.49
N ALA A 190 9.30 -0.69 -1.78
CA ALA A 190 8.29 -0.21 -2.71
C ALA A 190 6.99 -0.14 -1.93
N ILE A 191 6.28 0.98 -2.01
CA ILE A 191 5.08 1.24 -1.23
C ILE A 191 3.96 1.75 -2.13
N ALA A 192 2.72 1.42 -1.78
CA ALA A 192 1.53 2.10 -2.28
C ALA A 192 0.63 2.44 -1.09
N ILE A 193 0.24 3.72 -1.01
CA ILE A 193 -0.51 4.28 0.12
C ILE A 193 -1.84 4.80 -0.40
N LYS A 194 -2.89 4.54 0.39
CA LYS A 194 -4.25 5.04 0.20
C LYS A 194 -4.71 5.72 1.50
N SER A 195 -5.59 6.71 1.38
CA SER A 195 -6.16 7.42 2.53
C SER A 195 -7.59 7.85 2.27
N LYS A 196 -8.42 7.83 3.33
CA LYS A 196 -9.77 8.40 3.30
C LYS A 196 -9.79 9.92 3.19
N HIS A 197 -8.70 10.59 3.57
CA HIS A 197 -8.57 12.04 3.47
C HIS A 197 -8.22 12.51 2.05
N PHE A 198 -7.74 11.60 1.20
CA PHE A 198 -7.37 11.86 -0.20
C PHE A 198 -8.11 10.87 -1.12
N PRO A 199 -9.46 10.97 -1.20
CA PRO A 199 -10.28 10.00 -1.93
C PRO A 199 -9.95 10.01 -3.43
N GLY A 200 -9.84 8.82 -4.02
CA GLY A 200 -9.50 8.66 -5.44
C GLY A 200 -8.00 8.82 -5.75
N GLU A 201 -7.16 9.09 -4.75
CA GLU A 201 -5.71 9.18 -4.92
C GLU A 201 -4.99 7.92 -4.41
N CYS A 202 -3.88 7.58 -5.08
CA CYS A 202 -2.92 6.60 -4.60
C CYS A 202 -1.51 7.14 -4.83
N VAL A 203 -0.70 7.20 -3.77
CA VAL A 203 0.69 7.60 -3.89
C VAL A 203 1.56 6.37 -3.72
N ALA A 204 2.43 6.14 -4.70
CA ALA A 204 3.36 5.03 -4.71
C ALA A 204 4.79 5.53 -4.88
N SER A 205 5.73 4.88 -4.20
CA SER A 205 7.16 5.26 -4.23
C SER A 205 8.03 4.03 -4.10
N ARG A 206 9.28 4.13 -4.59
CA ARG A 206 10.25 3.04 -4.48
C ARG A 206 11.66 3.54 -4.23
N ARG A 207 12.41 2.77 -3.44
CA ARG A 207 13.86 2.83 -3.28
C ARG A 207 14.40 1.41 -3.17
N GLY A 208 15.18 0.96 -4.14
CA GLY A 208 15.78 -0.39 -4.12
C GLY A 208 14.82 -1.58 -4.34
N SER A 209 13.51 -1.37 -4.49
CA SER A 209 12.51 -2.44 -4.76
C SER A 209 11.72 -2.15 -6.06
N PRO A 210 11.45 -3.13 -6.94
CA PRO A 210 10.71 -2.92 -8.19
C PRO A 210 9.28 -2.40 -7.98
N LEU A 211 8.90 -1.41 -8.79
CA LEU A 211 7.55 -0.85 -8.86
C LEU A 211 7.35 -0.26 -10.25
N LEU A 212 6.20 -0.49 -10.87
CA LEU A 212 5.81 0.06 -12.17
C LEU A 212 4.32 0.43 -12.16
N VAL A 213 3.92 1.31 -13.07
CA VAL A 213 2.53 1.73 -13.25
C VAL A 213 2.12 1.39 -14.69
N GLY A 214 1.07 0.58 -14.83
CA GLY A 214 0.43 0.31 -16.12
C GLY A 214 -0.74 1.25 -16.33
N ILE A 215 -0.81 1.92 -17.48
CA ILE A 215 -1.90 2.85 -17.82
C ILE A 215 -2.68 2.27 -19.00
N LYS A 216 -3.99 2.14 -18.84
CA LYS A 216 -4.92 1.72 -19.90
C LYS A 216 -6.03 2.74 -20.04
N THR A 217 -6.19 3.29 -21.24
CA THR A 217 -7.24 4.26 -21.56
C THR A 217 -7.81 3.98 -22.96
N LYS A 218 -9.05 4.41 -23.20
CA LYS A 218 -9.67 4.40 -24.54
C LYS A 218 -9.19 5.57 -25.40
N THR A 219 -8.78 6.67 -24.76
CA THR A 219 -8.32 7.89 -25.43
C THR A 219 -6.81 7.89 -25.57
N ARG A 220 -6.27 8.76 -26.43
CA ARG A 220 -4.82 8.95 -26.52
C ARG A 220 -4.30 9.58 -25.23
N LEU A 221 -3.13 9.13 -24.78
CA LEU A 221 -2.39 9.79 -23.71
C LEU A 221 -1.87 11.14 -24.19
N SER A 222 -1.77 12.10 -23.29
CA SER A 222 -1.22 13.43 -23.59
C SER A 222 0.29 13.39 -23.89
N THR A 223 1.00 12.40 -23.35
CA THR A 223 2.43 12.20 -23.52
C THR A 223 2.79 10.72 -23.30
N ASP A 224 3.87 10.27 -23.93
CA ASP A 224 4.56 9.00 -23.65
C ASP A 224 5.78 9.19 -22.72
N HIS A 225 6.08 10.43 -22.34
CA HIS A 225 7.13 10.80 -21.40
C HIS A 225 6.57 11.68 -20.27
N ILE A 226 6.60 11.17 -19.03
CA ILE A 226 6.17 11.91 -17.84
C ILE A 226 7.37 12.69 -17.30
N PRO A 227 7.37 14.03 -17.30
CA PRO A 227 8.47 14.81 -16.75
C PRO A 227 8.55 14.62 -15.22
N ILE A 228 9.78 14.61 -14.70
CA ILE A 228 10.03 14.59 -13.25
C ILE A 228 9.81 16.00 -12.71
N LEU A 229 9.06 16.10 -11.61
CA LEU A 229 8.85 17.35 -10.87
C LEU A 229 9.71 17.33 -9.61
N TYR A 230 10.28 18.49 -9.26
CA TYR A 230 11.07 18.67 -8.04
C TYR A 230 10.26 19.49 -7.02
N GLY A 231 10.35 19.11 -5.75
CA GLY A 231 9.78 19.90 -4.66
C GLY A 231 10.41 21.29 -4.61
N LYS A 232 9.67 22.30 -4.14
CA LYS A 232 10.23 23.61 -3.85
C LYS A 232 11.08 23.47 -2.59
N ASP A 233 12.39 23.74 -2.68
CA ASP A 233 13.19 23.94 -1.47
C ASP A 233 12.55 25.09 -0.68
N GLU A 234 12.19 24.84 0.59
CA GLU A 234 11.89 25.94 1.49
C GLU A 234 13.13 26.82 1.53
N LYS A 235 13.04 28.01 0.92
CA LYS A 235 14.08 29.03 1.03
C LYS A 235 14.36 29.19 2.52
N SER A 236 15.59 28.91 2.92
CA SER A 236 16.12 29.28 4.23
C SER A 236 15.71 30.73 4.51
N PRO A 237 15.27 31.09 5.74
CA PRO A 237 14.98 32.47 6.04
C PRO A 237 16.21 33.29 5.68
N GLN A 238 16.08 34.22 4.73
CA GLN A 238 17.13 35.19 4.46
C GLN A 238 17.32 35.97 5.76
N THR A 239 18.45 35.74 6.41
CA THR A 239 18.98 36.52 7.54
C THR A 239 19.03 37.99 7.21
#